data_AF-A0A838VA49-F1
#
_entry.id   AF-A0A838VA49-F1
#
_cell.length_a   1.000
_cell.length_b   1.000
_cell.length_c   1.000
_cell.angle_alpha   90.00
_cell.angle_beta   90.00
_cell.angle_gamma   90.00
#
_symmetry.space_group_name_H-M   'P 1'
#
loop_
_entity.id
_entity.type
_entity.pdbx_description
1 polymer ?
#
loop_
_entity_poly.entity_id
_entity_poly.type
_entity_poly.pdbx_seq_one_letter_code
_entity_poly.pdbx_strand_id
1 'polypeptide(L)'
;VSHTGLSAEETIRRIEECGSWMVLKNVNRDPAYRMLLDSALDELASVVTPATGVMLTRVGFVFVSSPGAVTPFHLDPEHNVLLQIRGTKTMMVVPGDENAVPAEKHEAYHVGGHRNVAWRDEFAVRGATYELKPGDAVHVPLKWPHWVRNGPEPSVSLSITWRTHWSYEEADARGLNSVLRGAGLDPRSPAAWPSRNRAKSLAYRAIRRGRRMLG
;
A
#
# COMPACT_ATOMS: atom_id res chain seq x y z
N VAL A 1 -3.57 -14.78 11.50
CA VAL A 1 -3.15 -13.91 12.62
C VAL A 1 -3.92 -14.39 13.84
N SER A 2 -3.23 -14.85 14.89
CA SER A 2 -3.89 -15.18 16.17
C SER A 2 -4.27 -13.89 16.87
N HIS A 3 -5.48 -13.82 17.44
CA HIS A 3 -5.92 -12.68 18.22
C HIS A 3 -5.41 -12.83 19.66
N THR A 4 -4.81 -11.78 20.21
CA THR A 4 -4.30 -11.75 21.60
C THR A 4 -5.40 -11.63 22.65
N GLY A 5 -6.63 -11.33 22.24
CA GLY A 5 -7.77 -11.11 23.15
C GLY A 5 -7.75 -9.74 23.86
N LEU A 6 -6.74 -8.90 23.58
CA LEU A 6 -6.62 -7.57 24.17
C LEU A 6 -7.50 -6.55 23.43
N SER A 7 -8.02 -5.58 24.17
CA SER A 7 -8.59 -4.35 23.58
C SER A 7 -7.52 -3.52 22.88
N ALA A 8 -7.95 -2.54 22.08
CA ALA A 8 -7.04 -1.61 21.41
C ALA A 8 -6.20 -0.80 22.43
N GLU A 9 -6.82 -0.35 23.51
CA GLU A 9 -6.14 0.38 24.58
C GLU A 9 -5.10 -0.50 25.28
N GLU A 10 -5.47 -1.72 25.67
CA GLU A 10 -4.54 -2.66 26.31
C GLU A 10 -3.38 -3.03 25.38
N THR A 11 -3.66 -3.20 24.08
CA THR A 11 -2.64 -3.46 23.07
C THR A 11 -1.62 -2.32 23.01
N ILE A 12 -2.07 -1.06 23.01
CA ILE A 12 -1.15 0.10 23.04
C ILE A 12 -0.35 0.11 24.33
N ARG A 13 -1.00 -0.03 25.49
CA ARG A 13 -0.35 0.03 26.81
C ARG A 13 0.70 -1.07 26.99
N ARG A 14 0.47 -2.24 26.38
CA ARG A 14 1.35 -3.42 26.48
C ARG A 14 2.13 -3.69 25.21
N ILE A 15 2.23 -2.70 24.30
CA ILE A 15 2.83 -2.95 22.98
C ILE A 15 4.27 -3.45 23.08
N GLU A 16 4.99 -3.12 24.15
CA GLU A 16 6.34 -3.61 24.38
C GLU A 16 6.44 -5.14 24.56
N GLU A 17 5.39 -5.78 25.06
CA GLU A 17 5.43 -7.16 25.52
C GLU A 17 4.45 -8.09 24.78
N CYS A 18 3.40 -7.55 24.14
CA CYS A 18 2.27 -8.35 23.67
C CYS A 18 2.44 -8.96 22.26
N GLY A 19 3.62 -8.82 21.64
CA GLY A 19 3.95 -9.41 20.33
C GLY A 19 2.96 -9.01 19.22
N SER A 20 2.37 -7.83 19.31
CA SER A 20 1.29 -7.36 18.44
C SER A 20 1.71 -6.17 17.60
N TRP A 21 0.93 -5.88 16.57
CA TRP A 21 1.00 -4.62 15.84
C TRP A 21 -0.41 -4.13 15.61
N MET A 22 -0.60 -2.82 15.75
CA MET A 22 -1.87 -2.16 15.57
C MET A 22 -1.75 -1.04 14.55
N VAL A 23 -2.80 -0.86 13.76
CA VAL A 23 -2.92 0.26 12.81
C VAL A 23 -4.14 1.08 13.15
N LEU A 24 -3.92 2.37 13.41
CA LEU A 24 -4.97 3.37 13.39
C LEU A 24 -5.15 3.80 11.94
N LYS A 25 -6.25 3.39 11.32
CA LYS A 25 -6.54 3.64 9.90
C LYS A 25 -7.34 4.92 9.73
N ASN A 26 -7.08 5.66 8.66
CA ASN A 26 -7.77 6.90 8.33
C ASN A 26 -7.70 7.93 9.46
N VAL A 27 -6.51 8.12 10.03
CA VAL A 27 -6.32 9.07 11.15
C VAL A 27 -6.73 10.49 10.76
N ASN A 28 -6.67 10.83 9.47
CA ASN A 28 -7.16 12.06 8.88
C ASN A 28 -8.69 12.28 8.97
N ARG A 29 -9.44 11.38 9.60
CA ARG A 29 -10.81 11.67 10.07
C ARG A 29 -10.81 12.66 11.22
N ASP A 30 -9.77 12.64 12.05
CA ASP A 30 -9.50 13.67 13.04
C ASP A 30 -8.94 14.93 12.35
N PRO A 31 -9.45 16.14 12.68
CA PRO A 31 -9.01 17.37 12.03
C PRO A 31 -7.53 17.69 12.20
N ALA A 32 -6.93 17.41 13.36
CA ALA A 32 -5.52 17.70 13.61
C ALA A 32 -4.62 16.80 12.76
N TYR A 33 -4.94 15.51 12.69
CA TYR A 33 -4.24 14.58 11.80
C TYR A 33 -4.45 14.89 10.32
N ARG A 34 -5.63 15.41 9.94
CA ARG A 34 -5.86 15.86 8.55
C ARG A 34 -4.95 17.02 8.19
N MET A 35 -4.89 18.05 9.04
CA MET A 35 -4.03 19.20 8.81
C MET A 35 -2.56 18.79 8.68
N LEU A 36 -2.09 17.90 9.56
CA LEU A 36 -0.74 17.34 9.49
C LEU A 36 -0.48 16.58 8.18
N LEU A 37 -1.41 15.70 7.79
CA LEU A 37 -1.32 14.92 6.57
C LEU A 37 -1.27 15.81 5.32
N ASP A 38 -2.18 16.77 5.23
CA ASP A 38 -2.28 17.66 4.08
C ASP A 38 -1.03 18.54 3.96
N SER A 39 -0.56 19.13 5.07
CA SER A 39 0.68 19.92 5.10
C SER A 39 1.87 19.10 4.60
N ALA A 40 2.06 17.89 5.14
CA ALA A 40 3.19 17.03 4.77
C ALA A 40 3.15 16.60 3.29
N LEU A 41 1.97 16.32 2.74
CA LEU A 41 1.83 15.95 1.32
C LEU A 41 1.96 17.16 0.39
N ASP A 42 1.52 18.33 0.82
CA ASP A 42 1.63 19.56 0.03
C ASP A 42 3.10 19.99 -0.17
N GLU A 43 3.96 19.77 0.83
CA GLU A 43 5.42 19.97 0.70
C GLU A 43 6.05 19.10 -0.40
N LEU A 44 5.49 17.91 -0.66
CA LEU A 44 5.97 16.97 -1.67
C LEU A 44 5.35 17.20 -3.05
N ALA A 45 4.32 18.05 -3.16
CA ALA A 45 3.48 18.15 -4.35
C ALA A 45 4.27 18.53 -5.61
N SER A 46 5.27 19.41 -5.49
CA SER A 46 6.09 19.87 -6.61
C SER A 46 6.92 18.75 -7.26
N VAL A 47 7.33 17.76 -6.48
CA VAL A 47 8.14 16.61 -6.95
C VAL A 47 7.23 15.44 -7.35
N VAL A 48 6.16 15.19 -6.59
CA VAL A 48 5.29 14.03 -6.79
C VAL A 48 4.30 14.23 -7.94
N THR A 49 3.75 15.43 -8.12
CA THR A 49 2.71 15.68 -9.12
C THR A 49 3.19 15.42 -10.55
N PRO A 50 4.40 15.85 -10.97
CA PRO A 50 4.93 15.51 -12.28
C PRO A 50 5.17 14.00 -12.48
N ALA A 51 5.52 13.30 -11.40
CA ALA A 51 5.89 11.87 -11.45
C ALA A 51 4.70 10.91 -11.38
N THR A 52 3.59 11.32 -10.77
CA THR A 52 2.45 10.41 -10.47
C THR A 52 1.08 10.97 -10.87
N GLY A 53 1.01 12.28 -11.16
CA GLY A 53 -0.23 13.04 -11.30
C GLY A 53 -0.70 13.68 -9.99
N VAL A 54 -1.83 14.39 -10.04
CA VAL A 54 -2.42 15.03 -8.86
C VAL A 54 -2.72 14.00 -7.77
N MET A 55 -2.31 14.30 -6.54
CA MET A 55 -2.64 13.50 -5.36
C MET A 55 -4.14 13.61 -5.07
N LEU A 56 -4.81 12.48 -5.10
CA LEU A 56 -6.20 12.27 -4.70
C LEU A 56 -6.23 11.39 -3.45
N THR A 57 -7.36 11.38 -2.74
CA THR A 57 -7.63 10.44 -1.64
C THR A 57 -6.45 10.28 -0.70
N ARG A 58 -6.07 11.40 -0.08
CA ARG A 58 -5.01 11.46 0.91
C ARG A 58 -5.46 10.73 2.18
N VAL A 59 -4.68 9.76 2.65
CA VAL A 59 -5.01 8.98 3.84
C VAL A 59 -3.78 8.82 4.73
N GLY A 60 -4.00 8.92 6.05
CA GLY A 60 -2.96 8.68 7.05
C GLY A 60 -3.19 7.36 7.79
N PHE A 61 -2.10 6.68 8.12
CA PHE A 61 -2.08 5.49 8.99
C PHE A 61 -1.02 5.63 10.06
N VAL A 62 -1.38 5.42 11.33
CA VAL A 62 -0.40 5.33 12.43
C VAL A 62 -0.23 3.87 12.80
N PHE A 63 1.01 3.39 12.77
CA PHE A 63 1.38 2.05 13.17
C PHE A 63 2.04 2.09 14.54
N VAL A 64 1.59 1.21 15.43
CA VAL A 64 2.14 1.00 16.78
C VAL A 64 2.48 -0.48 16.89
N SER A 65 3.76 -0.81 17.01
CA SER A 65 4.25 -2.19 16.84
C SER A 65 5.16 -2.63 17.98
N SER A 66 5.01 -3.88 18.39
CA SER A 66 5.93 -4.55 19.31
C SER A 66 7.33 -4.71 18.71
N PRO A 67 8.36 -4.87 19.57
CA PRO A 67 9.68 -5.29 19.15
C PRO A 67 9.65 -6.48 18.18
N GLY A 68 10.45 -6.40 17.12
CA GLY A 68 10.61 -7.49 16.16
C GLY A 68 9.39 -7.78 15.27
N ALA A 69 8.28 -7.06 15.40
CA ALA A 69 7.07 -7.32 14.63
C ALA A 69 7.32 -7.18 13.11
N VAL A 70 6.82 -8.14 12.34
CA VAL A 70 7.01 -8.23 10.89
C VAL A 70 5.69 -7.99 10.15
N THR A 71 5.70 -7.09 9.17
CA THR A 71 4.68 -7.05 8.12
C THR A 71 5.22 -7.82 6.90
N PRO A 72 4.59 -8.95 6.53
CA PRO A 72 5.07 -9.81 5.44
C PRO A 72 5.15 -9.09 4.09
N PHE A 73 5.85 -9.68 3.13
CA PHE A 73 5.99 -9.13 1.78
C PHE A 73 4.64 -8.93 1.07
N HIS A 74 4.31 -7.69 0.67
CA HIS A 74 2.98 -7.33 0.19
C HIS A 74 2.96 -6.12 -0.75
N LEU A 75 1.79 -5.90 -1.37
CA LEU A 75 1.47 -4.72 -2.17
C LEU A 75 0.55 -3.77 -1.39
N ASP A 76 0.70 -2.48 -1.68
CA ASP A 76 -0.27 -1.46 -1.30
C ASP A 76 -0.98 -0.90 -2.55
N PRO A 77 -2.25 -0.51 -2.39
CA PRO A 77 -2.99 0.14 -3.46
C PRO A 77 -2.65 1.63 -3.54
N GLU A 78 -1.99 2.24 -2.57
CA GLU A 78 -1.60 3.65 -2.60
C GLU A 78 -0.11 3.85 -2.92
N HIS A 79 0.24 5.06 -3.34
CA HIS A 79 1.59 5.57 -3.11
C HIS A 79 1.75 5.86 -1.62
N ASN A 80 2.92 5.59 -1.06
CA ASN A 80 3.12 5.66 0.39
C ASN A 80 4.47 6.29 0.72
N VAL A 81 4.49 7.22 1.67
CA VAL A 81 5.70 7.63 2.38
C VAL A 81 5.54 7.21 3.84
N LEU A 82 6.44 6.34 4.31
CA LEU A 82 6.48 5.90 5.69
C LEU A 82 7.52 6.73 6.44
N LEU A 83 7.08 7.46 7.46
CA LEU A 83 7.89 8.26 8.37
C LEU A 83 8.05 7.55 9.72
N GLN A 84 9.29 7.36 10.16
CA GLN A 84 9.60 6.70 11.43
C GLN A 84 9.65 7.75 12.55
N ILE A 85 8.82 7.56 13.60
CA ILE A 85 8.66 8.54 14.69
C ILE A 85 9.37 8.07 15.96
N ARG A 86 9.26 6.78 16.32
CA ARG A 86 9.87 6.20 17.52
C ARG A 86 10.36 4.78 17.22
N GLY A 87 11.48 4.40 17.82
CA GLY A 87 12.11 3.09 17.60
C GLY A 87 12.71 3.00 16.20
N THR A 88 13.19 1.81 15.83
CA THR A 88 13.81 1.56 14.53
C THR A 88 13.01 0.58 13.69
N LYS A 89 13.23 0.62 12.37
CA LYS A 89 12.54 -0.22 11.41
C LYS A 89 13.44 -0.52 10.22
N THR A 90 13.41 -1.75 9.75
CA THR A 90 14.02 -2.16 8.48
C THR A 90 12.91 -2.40 7.47
N MET A 91 13.06 -1.82 6.28
CA MET A 91 12.11 -1.97 5.19
C MET A 91 12.86 -2.34 3.91
N MET A 92 12.39 -3.39 3.22
CA MET A 92 12.90 -3.73 1.90
C MET A 92 11.83 -3.48 0.85
N VAL A 93 12.21 -2.81 -0.23
CA VAL A 93 11.34 -2.49 -1.37
C VAL A 93 11.93 -3.09 -2.63
N VAL A 94 11.13 -3.85 -3.37
CA VAL A 94 11.51 -4.46 -4.65
C VAL A 94 10.78 -3.73 -5.79
N PRO A 95 11.43 -3.45 -6.93
CA PRO A 95 10.75 -2.92 -8.11
C PRO A 95 9.54 -3.77 -8.52
N GLY A 96 8.38 -3.14 -8.66
CA GLY A 96 7.10 -3.81 -8.96
C GLY A 96 6.90 -4.19 -10.43
N ASP A 97 7.93 -4.72 -11.10
CA ASP A 97 7.79 -5.25 -12.47
C ASP A 97 7.04 -6.60 -12.49
N GLU A 98 6.68 -7.09 -13.70
CA GLU A 98 5.90 -8.32 -13.85
C GLU A 98 6.63 -9.58 -13.36
N ASN A 99 7.96 -9.54 -13.28
CA ASN A 99 8.71 -10.62 -12.65
C ASN A 99 8.42 -10.62 -11.16
N ALA A 100 8.50 -9.47 -10.47
CA ALA A 100 8.20 -9.39 -9.05
C ALA A 100 6.71 -9.64 -8.73
N VAL A 101 5.81 -9.09 -9.53
CA VAL A 101 4.37 -9.16 -9.32
C VAL A 101 3.68 -9.48 -10.65
N PRO A 102 3.37 -10.76 -10.91
CA PRO A 102 2.70 -11.18 -12.13
C PRO A 102 1.37 -10.45 -12.36
N ALA A 103 0.97 -10.29 -13.62
CA ALA A 103 -0.25 -9.59 -13.99
C ALA A 103 -1.49 -10.18 -13.28
N GLU A 104 -1.57 -11.50 -13.21
CA GLU A 104 -2.63 -12.26 -12.55
C GLU A 104 -2.70 -11.96 -11.05
N LYS A 105 -1.55 -11.73 -10.41
CA LYS A 105 -1.50 -11.36 -8.99
C LYS A 105 -2.08 -9.96 -8.78
N HIS A 106 -1.76 -9.00 -9.64
CA HIS A 106 -2.39 -7.68 -9.61
C HIS A 106 -3.89 -7.73 -9.89
N GLU A 107 -4.30 -8.55 -10.86
CA GLU A 107 -5.71 -8.75 -11.23
C GLU A 107 -6.50 -9.34 -10.07
N ALA A 108 -6.01 -10.44 -9.48
CA ALA A 108 -6.60 -11.08 -8.31
C ALA A 108 -6.73 -10.10 -7.14
N TYR A 109 -5.68 -9.31 -6.87
CA TYR A 109 -5.70 -8.30 -5.80
C TYR A 109 -6.85 -7.28 -5.97
N HIS A 110 -7.07 -6.78 -7.18
CA HIS A 110 -8.12 -5.77 -7.46
C HIS A 110 -9.55 -6.32 -7.49
N VAL A 111 -9.71 -7.64 -7.44
CA VAL A 111 -11.01 -8.31 -7.29
C VAL A 111 -11.21 -8.95 -5.90
N GLY A 112 -10.36 -8.60 -4.93
CA GLY A 112 -10.51 -9.01 -3.52
C GLY A 112 -9.50 -10.06 -3.03
N GLY A 113 -8.54 -10.44 -3.87
CA GLY A 113 -7.44 -11.32 -3.50
C GLY A 113 -6.50 -10.69 -2.46
N HIS A 114 -5.76 -11.54 -1.74
CA HIS A 114 -4.88 -11.09 -0.66
C HIS A 114 -3.73 -10.22 -1.17
N ARG A 115 -3.32 -9.21 -0.39
CA ARG A 115 -2.23 -8.28 -0.74
C ARG A 115 -0.82 -8.87 -0.70
N ASN A 116 -0.61 -9.93 0.08
CA ASN A 116 0.70 -10.56 0.21
C ASN A 116 1.18 -11.16 -1.11
N VAL A 117 2.47 -10.99 -1.38
CA VAL A 117 3.18 -11.60 -2.49
C VAL A 117 4.07 -12.70 -1.91
N ALA A 118 4.15 -13.84 -2.59
CA ALA A 118 5.03 -14.92 -2.16
C ALA A 118 6.49 -14.44 -2.23
N TRP A 119 7.24 -14.67 -1.15
CA TRP A 119 8.66 -14.37 -1.14
C TRP A 119 9.43 -15.33 -2.06
N ARG A 120 10.45 -14.81 -2.75
CA ARG A 120 11.43 -15.57 -3.52
C ARG A 120 12.81 -15.00 -3.20
N ASP A 121 13.80 -15.87 -3.03
CA ASP A 121 15.13 -15.45 -2.54
C ASP A 121 15.84 -14.46 -3.47
N GLU A 122 15.53 -14.48 -4.77
CA GLU A 122 16.00 -13.49 -5.74
C GLU A 122 15.62 -12.04 -5.37
N PHE A 123 14.55 -11.84 -4.58
CA PHE A 123 14.13 -10.53 -4.12
C PHE A 123 15.10 -9.92 -3.11
N ALA A 124 15.88 -10.74 -2.39
CA ALA A 124 16.91 -10.23 -1.50
C ALA A 124 18.00 -9.46 -2.26
N VAL A 125 18.29 -9.86 -3.50
CA VAL A 125 19.30 -9.23 -4.36
C VAL A 125 18.71 -8.06 -5.14
N ARG A 126 17.45 -8.16 -5.56
CA ARG A 126 16.77 -7.12 -6.36
C ARG A 126 16.23 -5.96 -5.51
N GLY A 127 15.95 -6.21 -4.24
CA GLY A 127 15.37 -5.23 -3.33
C GLY A 127 16.39 -4.27 -2.75
N ALA A 128 15.97 -3.03 -2.54
CA ALA A 128 16.70 -2.06 -1.74
C ALA A 128 16.22 -2.14 -0.30
N THR A 129 17.15 -2.25 0.65
CA THR A 129 16.85 -2.30 2.10
C THR A 129 17.23 -0.99 2.76
N TYR A 130 16.32 -0.46 3.59
CA TYR A 130 16.45 0.80 4.29
C TYR A 130 16.28 0.56 5.79
N GLU A 131 17.26 1.04 6.57
CA GLU A 131 17.12 1.16 8.01
C GLU A 131 16.61 2.57 8.34
N LEU A 132 15.54 2.64 9.12
CA LEU A 132 14.87 3.87 9.50
C LEU A 132 15.00 4.06 11.01
N LYS A 133 15.49 5.23 11.40
CA LYS A 133 15.53 5.76 12.75
C LYS A 133 14.50 6.89 12.89
N PRO A 134 14.21 7.36 14.12
CA PRO A 134 13.33 8.52 14.31
C PRO A 134 13.77 9.71 13.46
N GLY A 135 12.86 10.24 12.64
CA GLY A 135 13.11 11.33 11.70
C GLY A 135 13.32 10.89 10.25
N ASP A 136 13.62 9.61 10.00
CA ASP A 136 13.79 9.09 8.64
C ASP A 136 12.44 8.82 7.95
N ALA A 137 12.46 8.86 6.61
CA ALA A 137 11.31 8.51 5.78
C ALA A 137 11.73 7.67 4.56
N VAL A 138 10.83 6.79 4.12
CA VAL A 138 11.00 6.02 2.87
C VAL A 138 9.76 6.14 2.00
N HIS A 139 9.97 6.45 0.71
CA HIS A 139 8.92 6.42 -0.30
C HIS A 139 8.83 5.03 -0.92
N VAL A 140 7.60 4.51 -0.97
CA VAL A 140 7.24 3.26 -1.63
C VAL A 140 6.38 3.61 -2.86
N PRO A 141 6.91 3.41 -4.08
CA PRO A 141 6.14 3.61 -5.29
C PRO A 141 4.93 2.67 -5.33
N LEU A 142 3.89 3.10 -6.06
CA LEU A 142 2.64 2.35 -6.19
C LEU A 142 2.91 0.89 -6.56
N LYS A 143 2.38 -0.03 -5.73
CA LYS A 143 2.45 -1.48 -5.93
C LYS A 143 3.86 -2.07 -6.02
N TRP A 144 4.87 -1.37 -5.53
CA TRP A 144 6.18 -1.99 -5.33
C TRP A 144 6.11 -2.89 -4.09
N PRO A 145 6.34 -4.21 -4.24
CA PRO A 145 6.18 -5.10 -3.11
C PRO A 145 7.29 -4.87 -2.08
N HIS A 146 6.90 -4.95 -0.82
CA HIS A 146 7.80 -4.65 0.28
C HIS A 146 7.46 -5.43 1.54
N TRP A 147 8.46 -5.60 2.41
CA TRP A 147 8.27 -6.12 3.76
C TRP A 147 8.86 -5.15 4.77
N VAL A 148 8.39 -5.25 6.01
CA VAL A 148 8.82 -4.39 7.12
C VAL A 148 9.11 -5.24 8.35
N ARG A 149 10.21 -4.95 9.05
CA ARG A 149 10.55 -5.53 10.35
C ARG A 149 10.87 -4.42 11.34
N ASN A 150 10.21 -4.41 12.49
CA ASN A 150 10.52 -3.47 13.56
C ASN A 150 11.78 -3.93 14.32
N GLY A 151 12.52 -2.96 14.86
CA GLY A 151 13.71 -3.18 15.68
C GLY A 151 13.40 -3.76 17.06
N PRO A 152 14.37 -3.74 17.98
CA PRO A 152 14.24 -4.36 19.31
C PRO A 152 13.39 -3.53 20.29
N GLU A 153 12.97 -2.32 19.92
CA GLU A 153 12.16 -1.43 20.76
C GLU A 153 10.74 -1.26 20.18
N PRO A 154 9.76 -0.86 21.01
CA PRO A 154 8.46 -0.43 20.52
C PRO A 154 8.59 0.65 19.44
N SER A 155 7.87 0.46 18.34
CA SER A 155 8.01 1.27 17.13
C SER A 155 6.72 2.00 16.80
N VAL A 156 6.84 3.31 16.50
CA VAL A 156 5.73 4.15 16.03
C VAL A 156 6.13 4.77 14.70
N SER A 157 5.27 4.65 13.69
CA SER A 157 5.48 5.26 12.38
C SER A 157 4.17 5.81 11.81
N LEU A 158 4.27 6.91 11.06
CA LEU A 158 3.17 7.51 10.31
C LEU A 158 3.38 7.18 8.82
N SER A 159 2.35 6.64 8.18
CA SER A 159 2.30 6.52 6.73
C SER A 159 1.35 7.58 6.19
N ILE A 160 1.85 8.37 5.24
CA ILE A 160 1.06 9.34 4.48
C ILE A 160 0.93 8.79 3.05
N THR A 161 -0.30 8.62 2.59
CA THR A 161 -0.58 7.94 1.33
C THR A 161 -1.49 8.77 0.43
N TRP A 162 -1.41 8.51 -0.86
CA TRP A 162 -2.31 9.09 -1.86
C TRP A 162 -2.56 8.12 -3.00
N ARG A 163 -3.68 8.35 -3.68
CA ARG A 163 -4.02 7.74 -4.97
C ARG A 163 -3.95 8.81 -6.04
N THR A 164 -3.93 8.40 -7.30
CA THR A 164 -4.03 9.31 -8.44
C THR A 164 -5.08 8.82 -9.41
N HIS A 165 -5.52 9.68 -10.33
CA HIS A 165 -6.43 9.26 -11.40
C HIS A 165 -5.89 8.03 -12.15
N TRP A 166 -4.58 7.98 -12.41
CA TRP A 166 -3.96 6.85 -13.07
C TRP A 166 -4.03 5.58 -12.22
N SER A 167 -3.73 5.66 -10.93
CA SER A 167 -3.82 4.49 -10.04
C SER A 167 -5.25 3.90 -9.94
N TYR A 168 -6.28 4.75 -10.08
CA TYR A 168 -7.68 4.31 -10.15
C TYR A 168 -8.01 3.65 -11.48
N GLU A 169 -7.59 4.26 -12.60
CA GLU A 169 -7.79 3.65 -13.92
C GLU A 169 -7.05 2.32 -14.06
N GLU A 170 -5.84 2.23 -13.53
CA GLU A 170 -5.04 1.01 -13.53
C GLU A 170 -5.73 -0.10 -12.72
N ALA A 171 -6.25 0.22 -11.53
CA ALA A 171 -6.99 -0.71 -10.70
C ALA A 171 -8.23 -1.26 -11.43
N ASP A 172 -9.01 -0.37 -12.05
CA ASP A 172 -10.19 -0.79 -12.84
C ASP A 172 -9.78 -1.61 -14.08
N ALA A 173 -8.67 -1.27 -14.73
CA ALA A 173 -8.17 -2.02 -15.88
C ALA A 173 -7.71 -3.43 -15.51
N ARG A 174 -7.07 -3.61 -14.34
CA ARG A 174 -6.77 -4.93 -13.76
C ARG A 174 -8.06 -5.69 -13.44
N GLY A 175 -9.09 -5.01 -12.95
CA GLY A 175 -10.41 -5.60 -12.77
C GLY A 175 -11.02 -6.13 -14.07
N LEU A 176 -10.94 -5.36 -15.17
CA LEU A 176 -11.37 -5.84 -16.49
C LEU A 176 -10.56 -7.05 -16.93
N ASN A 177 -9.23 -6.98 -16.79
CA ASN A 177 -8.36 -8.09 -17.19
C ASN A 177 -8.73 -9.38 -16.45
N SER A 178 -9.03 -9.31 -15.15
CA SER A 178 -9.51 -10.47 -14.39
C SER A 178 -10.78 -11.08 -14.99
N VAL A 179 -11.74 -10.25 -15.42
CA VAL A 179 -12.97 -10.72 -16.08
C VAL A 179 -12.67 -11.39 -17.43
N LEU A 180 -11.82 -10.77 -18.25
CA LEU A 180 -11.45 -11.32 -19.57
C LEU A 180 -10.68 -12.63 -19.43
N ARG A 181 -9.76 -12.72 -18.47
CA ARG A 181 -8.99 -13.93 -18.17
C ARG A 181 -9.88 -15.06 -17.66
N GLY A 182 -10.86 -14.74 -16.83
CA GLY A 182 -11.91 -15.70 -16.44
C GLY A 182 -12.77 -16.21 -17.60
N ALA A 183 -12.83 -15.47 -18.72
CA ALA A 183 -13.48 -15.87 -19.96
C ALA A 183 -12.53 -16.57 -20.96
N GLY A 184 -11.31 -16.91 -20.55
CA GLY A 184 -10.32 -17.60 -21.39
C GLY A 184 -9.53 -16.71 -22.34
N LEU A 185 -9.60 -15.38 -22.19
CA LEU A 185 -8.80 -14.44 -22.98
C LEU A 185 -7.48 -14.12 -22.27
N ASP A 186 -6.47 -13.66 -23.02
CA ASP A 186 -5.20 -13.20 -22.47
C ASP A 186 -5.03 -11.67 -22.66
N PRO A 187 -5.55 -10.85 -21.73
CA PRO A 187 -5.49 -9.41 -21.84
C PRO A 187 -4.10 -8.88 -21.47
N ARG A 188 -3.58 -7.93 -22.27
CA ARG A 188 -2.33 -7.21 -21.93
C ARG A 188 -2.43 -6.51 -20.57
N SER A 189 -1.32 -6.38 -19.85
CA SER A 189 -1.24 -5.53 -18.67
C SER A 189 -1.65 -4.06 -18.97
N PRO A 190 -2.16 -3.32 -17.97
CA PRO A 190 -2.35 -1.88 -18.07
C PRO A 190 -1.07 -1.15 -18.47
N ALA A 191 -1.20 -0.07 -19.22
CA ALA A 191 -0.07 0.77 -19.61
C ALA A 191 0.51 1.51 -18.40
N ALA A 192 1.84 1.61 -18.34
CA ALA A 192 2.56 2.38 -17.33
C ALA A 192 2.26 3.89 -17.43
N TRP A 193 2.39 4.63 -16.32
CA TRP A 193 2.34 6.10 -16.33
C TRP A 193 3.41 6.66 -17.28
N PRO A 194 3.13 7.72 -18.07
CA PRO A 194 1.91 8.55 -18.07
C PRO A 194 0.77 8.08 -18.97
N SER A 195 0.93 6.94 -19.65
CA SER A 195 -0.13 6.39 -20.51
C SER A 195 -1.37 6.01 -19.70
N ARG A 196 -2.55 6.43 -20.18
CA ARG A 196 -3.83 6.25 -19.47
C ARG A 196 -4.45 4.89 -19.76
N ASN A 197 -5.24 4.41 -18.79
CA ASN A 197 -5.95 3.11 -18.88
C ASN A 197 -7.47 3.29 -19.02
N ARG A 198 -7.91 4.45 -19.55
CA ARG A 198 -9.31 4.91 -19.61
C ARG A 198 -10.27 3.90 -20.23
N ALA A 199 -9.95 3.35 -21.40
CA ALA A 199 -10.85 2.45 -22.11
C ALA A 199 -11.19 1.21 -21.27
N LYS A 200 -10.15 0.54 -20.73
CA LYS A 200 -10.32 -0.61 -19.84
C LYS A 200 -11.05 -0.23 -18.55
N SER A 201 -10.68 0.92 -17.96
CA SER A 201 -11.30 1.40 -16.73
C SER A 201 -12.80 1.66 -16.90
N LEU A 202 -13.21 2.36 -17.95
CA LEU A 202 -14.62 2.67 -18.23
C LEU A 202 -15.43 1.41 -18.52
N ALA A 203 -14.88 0.48 -19.31
CA ALA A 203 -15.52 -0.81 -19.57
C ALA A 203 -15.76 -1.60 -18.28
N TYR A 204 -14.77 -1.67 -17.39
CA TYR A 204 -14.94 -2.36 -16.10
C TYR A 204 -15.99 -1.69 -15.21
N ARG A 205 -16.00 -0.35 -15.14
CA ARG A 205 -17.00 0.40 -14.37
C ARG A 205 -18.41 0.15 -14.89
N ALA A 206 -18.60 0.07 -16.20
CA ALA A 206 -19.88 -0.27 -16.81
C ALA A 206 -20.32 -1.68 -16.40
N ILE A 207 -19.42 -2.68 -16.48
CA ILE A 207 -19.69 -4.06 -16.03
C ILE A 207 -20.08 -4.09 -14.55
N ARG A 208 -19.32 -3.43 -13.68
CA ARG A 208 -19.61 -3.35 -12.23
C ARG A 208 -20.93 -2.66 -11.92
N ARG A 209 -21.30 -1.64 -12.70
CA ARG A 209 -22.60 -0.97 -12.55
C ARG A 209 -23.74 -1.91 -12.98
N GLY A 210 -23.62 -2.55 -14.14
CA GLY A 210 -24.60 -3.52 -14.63
C GLY A 210 -24.84 -4.66 -13.64
N ARG A 211 -23.77 -5.26 -13.10
CA ARG A 211 -23.88 -6.32 -12.08
C ARG A 211 -24.61 -5.89 -10.80
N ARG A 212 -24.43 -4.64 -10.36
CA ARG A 212 -25.12 -4.07 -9.18
C ARG A 212 -26.57 -3.68 -9.42
N MET A 213 -27.01 -3.62 -10.67
CA MET A 213 -28.41 -3.33 -11.01
C MET A 213 -29.21 -4.62 -11.28
N LEU A 214 -28.52 -5.73 -11.56
CA LEU A 214 -29.09 -7.04 -11.85
C LEU A 214 -29.14 -7.97 -10.62
N GLY A 215 -28.63 -7.51 -9.48
CA GLY A 215 -28.68 -8.14 -8.16
C GLY A 215 -28.70 -7.07 -7.09
#